data_AF-A0A3A2Z5Q8-F1
#
_entry.id   AF-A0A3A2Z5Q8-F1
#
_cell.length_a   1.000
_cell.length_b   1.000
_cell.length_c   1.000
_cell.angle_alpha   90.00
_cell.angle_beta   90.00
_cell.angle_gamma   90.00
#
_symmetry.space_group_name_H-M   'P 1'
#
loop_
_entity.id
_entity.type
_entity.pdbx_description
1 polymer ?
#
loop_
_entity_poly.entity_id
_entity_poly.type
_entity_poly.pdbx_seq_one_letter_code
_entity_poly.pdbx_strand_id
1 'polypeptide(L)'
;MAVAVNQVGYDVVSAEGDKISVKTFTSSTKVDFNPSTLHHATRVMVLQILIEEGEPSIREALDCSIEELRPLLRNAAGGLYLPVNRIRAAPEELPVNLAELQITDSAMWRNLQI
;
A
#
# COMPACT_ATOMS: atom_id res chain seq x y z
N MET A 1 8.78 -24.28 2.79
CA MET A 1 9.65 -23.40 3.61
C MET A 1 10.68 -22.78 2.71
N ALA A 2 10.90 -21.46 2.79
CA ALA A 2 11.89 -20.77 1.96
C ALA A 2 13.30 -21.29 2.24
N VAL A 3 14.07 -21.56 1.17
CA VAL A 3 15.39 -22.23 1.24
C VAL A 3 16.50 -21.28 1.75
N ALA A 4 16.27 -19.95 1.66
CA ALA A 4 17.12 -18.90 2.24
C ALA A 4 16.35 -17.57 2.31
N VAL A 5 16.62 -16.75 3.33
CA VAL A 5 16.09 -15.37 3.48
C VAL A 5 17.03 -14.36 2.81
N ASN A 6 16.51 -13.19 2.40
CA ASN A 6 17.27 -12.09 1.78
C ASN A 6 17.97 -12.43 0.45
N GLN A 7 17.27 -13.10 -0.45
CA GLN A 7 17.75 -13.31 -1.81
C GLN A 7 17.61 -12.01 -2.62
N VAL A 8 18.39 -11.87 -3.70
CA VAL A 8 18.40 -10.63 -4.49
C VAL A 8 17.00 -10.35 -5.06
N GLY A 9 16.34 -9.32 -4.52
CA GLY A 9 15.07 -8.79 -5.05
C GLY A 9 13.78 -9.40 -4.49
N TYR A 10 13.83 -10.32 -3.52
CA TYR A 10 12.65 -10.87 -2.85
C TYR A 10 12.97 -11.36 -1.43
N ASP A 11 11.96 -11.36 -0.58
CA ASP A 11 12.11 -11.58 0.87
C ASP A 11 11.61 -12.97 1.28
N VAL A 12 10.56 -13.48 0.61
CA VAL A 12 9.89 -14.75 0.96
C VAL A 12 9.72 -15.61 -0.29
N VAL A 13 9.75 -16.94 -0.10
CA VAL A 13 9.33 -17.91 -1.13
C VAL A 13 8.12 -18.68 -0.60
N SER A 14 7.01 -18.67 -1.36
CA SER A 14 5.79 -19.40 -0.99
C SER A 14 5.98 -20.92 -1.10
N ALA A 15 4.99 -21.70 -0.67
CA ALA A 15 5.01 -23.16 -0.83
C ALA A 15 4.93 -23.57 -2.32
N GLU A 16 4.29 -22.73 -3.12
CA GLU A 16 4.08 -22.86 -4.56
C GLU A 16 5.28 -22.34 -5.38
N GLY A 17 6.27 -21.73 -4.71
CA GLY A 17 7.50 -21.23 -5.33
C GLY A 17 7.46 -19.75 -5.72
N ASP A 18 6.44 -19.00 -5.33
CA ASP A 18 6.35 -17.56 -5.59
C ASP A 18 7.43 -16.81 -4.85
N LYS A 19 8.14 -15.93 -5.56
CA LYS A 19 9.16 -15.05 -5.00
C LYS A 19 8.48 -13.73 -4.63
N ILE A 20 8.30 -13.50 -3.34
CA ILE A 20 7.53 -12.38 -2.82
C ILE A 20 8.50 -11.31 -2.32
N SER A 21 8.43 -10.10 -2.89
CA SER A 21 9.10 -8.93 -2.29
C SER A 21 8.15 -8.22 -1.34
N VAL A 22 8.61 -7.97 -0.12
CA VAL A 22 7.85 -7.32 0.94
C VAL A 22 8.37 -5.91 1.15
N LYS A 23 7.47 -4.93 1.12
CA LYS A 23 7.76 -3.53 1.43
C LYS A 23 6.93 -3.09 2.61
N THR A 24 7.51 -2.31 3.50
CA THR A 24 6.77 -1.73 4.63
C THR A 24 6.87 -0.21 4.59
N PHE A 25 5.80 0.48 4.97
CA PHE A 25 5.83 1.93 5.18
C PHE A 25 4.98 2.32 6.39
N THR A 26 5.31 3.43 7.04
CA THR A 26 4.50 4.01 8.13
C THR A 26 3.69 5.19 7.61
N SER A 27 4.37 6.32 7.38
CA SER A 27 3.79 7.60 6.96
C SER A 27 4.30 8.09 5.60
N SER A 28 5.20 7.34 4.94
CA SER A 28 5.72 7.71 3.62
C SER A 28 4.59 7.82 2.60
N THR A 29 4.70 8.79 1.69
CA THR A 29 3.77 8.98 0.57
C THR A 29 4.16 8.14 -0.66
N LYS A 30 5.32 7.49 -0.61
CA LYS A 30 5.85 6.63 -1.68
C LYS A 30 6.50 5.37 -1.13
N VAL A 31 6.40 4.29 -1.89
CA VAL A 31 7.13 3.05 -1.64
C VAL A 31 8.13 2.84 -2.77
N ASP A 32 9.42 2.90 -2.46
CA ASP A 32 10.48 2.81 -3.47
C ASP A 32 10.80 1.35 -3.83
N PHE A 33 10.95 1.11 -5.14
CA PHE A 33 11.34 -0.16 -5.75
C PHE A 33 12.64 0.03 -6.52
N ASN A 34 13.53 -0.96 -6.42
CA ASN A 34 14.75 -0.96 -7.21
C ASN A 34 14.46 -1.60 -8.59
N PRO A 35 14.55 -0.85 -9.70
CA PRO A 35 14.29 -1.39 -11.03
C PRO A 35 15.22 -2.55 -11.40
N SER A 36 16.46 -2.57 -10.88
CA SER A 36 17.43 -3.62 -11.20
C SER A 36 17.13 -4.95 -10.51
N THR A 37 16.28 -4.99 -9.48
CA THR A 37 15.99 -6.22 -8.73
C THR A 37 14.52 -6.61 -8.75
N LEU A 38 13.62 -5.73 -9.17
CA LEU A 38 12.17 -5.95 -9.16
C LEU A 38 11.76 -7.20 -9.96
N HIS A 39 12.49 -7.51 -11.03
CA HIS A 39 12.22 -8.64 -11.91
C HIS A 39 12.56 -10.01 -11.30
N HIS A 40 13.22 -10.05 -10.13
CA HIS A 40 13.49 -11.31 -9.44
C HIS A 40 12.29 -11.81 -8.62
N ALA A 41 11.35 -10.93 -8.28
CA ALA A 41 10.10 -11.29 -7.63
C ALA A 41 9.03 -11.68 -8.68
N THR A 42 8.07 -12.50 -8.26
CA THR A 42 6.83 -12.78 -9.01
C THR A 42 5.63 -12.03 -8.41
N ARG A 43 5.68 -11.75 -7.10
CA ARG A 43 4.61 -11.11 -6.32
C ARG A 43 5.19 -10.05 -5.39
N VAL A 44 4.39 -9.05 -5.04
CA VAL A 44 4.76 -7.97 -4.12
C VAL A 44 3.68 -7.79 -3.07
N MET A 45 4.11 -7.71 -1.82
CA MET A 45 3.27 -7.32 -0.69
C MET A 45 3.76 -5.99 -0.13
N VAL A 46 2.86 -5.03 0.04
CA VAL A 46 3.13 -3.76 0.70
C VAL A 46 2.31 -3.68 1.96
N LEU A 47 2.98 -3.55 3.11
CA LEU A 47 2.36 -3.49 4.42
C LEU A 47 2.51 -2.09 5.01
N GLN A 48 1.42 -1.55 5.56
CA GLN A 48 1.44 -0.33 6.34
C GLN A 48 1.59 -0.67 7.81
N ILE A 49 2.63 -0.12 8.45
CA ILE A 49 2.78 -0.16 9.91
C ILE A 49 2.08 1.08 10.47
N LEU A 50 1.08 0.85 11.31
CA LEU A 50 0.32 1.87 12.02
C LEU A 50 0.77 1.89 13.46
N ILE A 51 0.82 3.08 14.04
CA ILE A 51 1.11 3.27 15.46
C ILE A 51 -0.02 4.12 16.00
N GLU A 52 -0.96 3.47 16.69
CA GLU A 52 -2.15 4.10 17.27
C GLU A 52 -2.07 3.92 18.79
N GLU A 53 -2.21 5.01 19.55
CA GLU A 53 -2.15 5.00 21.03
C GLU A 53 -0.90 4.31 21.63
N GLY A 54 0.19 4.22 20.86
CA GLY A 54 1.43 3.56 21.29
C GLY A 54 1.48 2.06 20.97
N GLU A 55 0.43 1.48 20.41
CA GLU A 55 0.35 0.09 19.99
C GLU A 55 0.61 -0.05 18.47
N PRO A 56 1.62 -0.83 18.05
CA PRO A 56 1.90 -1.05 16.64
C PRO A 56 0.95 -2.10 16.03
N SER A 57 0.34 -1.79 14.89
CA SER A 57 -0.45 -2.73 14.08
C SER A 57 0.02 -2.75 12.62
N ILE A 58 -0.28 -3.81 11.90
CA ILE A 58 0.10 -3.99 10.49
C ILE A 58 -1.16 -4.15 9.65
N ARG A 59 -1.26 -3.37 8.58
CA ARG A 59 -2.32 -3.45 7.56
C ARG A 59 -1.71 -3.85 6.23
N GLU A 60 -2.37 -4.75 5.49
CA GLU A 60 -2.03 -5.01 4.10
C GLU A 60 -2.54 -3.86 3.21
N ALA A 61 -1.63 -3.18 2.51
CA ALA A 61 -1.98 -2.08 1.61
C ALA A 61 -2.03 -2.52 0.14
N LEU A 62 -1.22 -3.53 -0.23
CA LEU A 62 -1.21 -4.11 -1.55
C LEU A 62 -0.71 -5.54 -1.47
N ASP A 63 -1.36 -6.44 -2.20
CA ASP A 63 -0.86 -7.78 -2.48
C ASP A 63 -1.21 -8.13 -3.93
N CYS A 64 -0.20 -8.13 -4.82
CA CYS A 64 -0.42 -8.38 -6.24
C CYS A 64 0.82 -8.95 -6.95
N SER A 65 0.64 -9.41 -8.18
CA SER A 65 1.74 -9.83 -9.05
C SER A 65 2.59 -8.63 -9.53
N ILE A 66 3.82 -8.90 -9.97
CA ILE A 66 4.66 -7.87 -10.59
C ILE A 66 4.02 -7.26 -11.84
N GLU A 67 3.24 -8.04 -12.58
CA GLU A 67 2.56 -7.58 -13.80
C GLU A 67 1.48 -6.55 -13.46
N GLU A 68 0.72 -6.78 -12.40
CA GLU A 68 -0.29 -5.85 -11.86
C GLU A 68 0.33 -4.63 -11.19
N LEU A 69 1.51 -4.77 -10.58
CA LEU A 69 2.23 -3.66 -9.94
C LEU A 69 2.74 -2.64 -10.96
N ARG A 70 3.28 -3.09 -12.11
CA ARG A 70 3.91 -2.23 -13.12
C ARG A 70 3.10 -0.98 -13.52
N PRO A 71 1.81 -1.05 -13.86
CA PRO A 71 1.03 0.14 -14.21
C PRO A 71 0.88 1.15 -13.06
N LEU A 72 0.99 0.69 -11.81
CA LEU A 72 0.88 1.51 -10.62
C LEU A 72 2.17 2.28 -10.29
N LEU A 73 3.33 1.83 -10.80
CA LEU A 73 4.61 2.46 -10.56
C LEU A 73 4.80 3.77 -11.34
N ARG A 74 5.64 4.63 -10.80
CA ARG A 74 6.10 5.88 -11.42
C ARG A 74 7.62 5.94 -11.39
N ASN A 75 8.19 6.59 -12.40
CA ASN A 75 9.63 6.81 -12.49
C ASN A 75 9.99 8.03 -11.64
N ALA A 76 11.00 7.87 -10.79
CA ALA A 76 11.77 8.96 -10.20
C ALA A 76 13.19 8.90 -10.77
N ALA A 77 13.97 9.98 -10.66
CA ALA A 77 15.33 10.05 -11.22
C ALA A 77 16.18 8.82 -10.78
N GLY A 78 16.31 7.83 -11.66
CA GLY A 78 17.04 6.58 -11.42
C GLY A 78 16.30 5.46 -10.65
N GLY A 79 15.01 5.60 -10.35
CA GLY A 79 14.27 4.63 -9.53
C GLY A 79 12.79 4.47 -9.89
N LEU A 80 12.17 3.44 -9.35
CA LEU A 80 10.73 3.22 -9.43
C LEU A 80 10.12 3.47 -8.06
N TYR A 81 8.93 4.06 -8.02
CA TYR A 81 8.18 4.17 -6.78
C TYR A 81 6.69 3.97 -7.01
N LEU A 82 6.01 3.45 -6.00
CA LEU A 82 4.57 3.32 -5.93
C LEU A 82 4.02 4.48 -5.10
N PRO A 83 3.21 5.38 -5.68
CA PRO A 83 2.49 6.39 -4.92
C PRO A 83 1.52 5.73 -3.95
N VAL A 84 1.62 6.04 -2.65
CA VAL A 84 0.80 5.40 -1.61
C VAL A 84 -0.68 5.69 -1.80
N ASN A 85 -1.06 6.84 -2.36
CA ASN A 85 -2.45 7.17 -2.64
C ASN A 85 -3.16 6.22 -3.63
N ARG A 86 -2.43 5.34 -4.34
CA ARG A 86 -3.00 4.30 -5.20
C ARG A 86 -3.28 2.98 -4.52
N ILE A 87 -2.70 2.80 -3.34
CA ILE A 87 -2.79 1.58 -2.54
C ILE A 87 -3.34 1.87 -1.14
N ARG A 88 -3.82 3.09 -0.90
CA ARG A 88 -4.69 3.32 0.25
C ARG A 88 -6.00 2.64 -0.09
N ALA A 89 -6.43 1.72 0.79
CA ALA A 89 -7.79 1.22 0.79
C ALA A 89 -8.77 2.41 0.65
N ALA A 90 -9.84 2.20 -0.11
CA ALA A 90 -10.92 3.17 -0.16
C ALA A 90 -11.41 3.45 1.28
N PRO A 91 -11.85 4.67 1.60
CA PRO A 91 -12.38 4.99 2.94
C PRO A 91 -13.51 4.07 3.41
N GLU A 92 -14.12 3.26 2.53
CA GLU A 92 -15.21 2.32 2.85
C GLU A 92 -14.82 1.23 3.86
N GLU A 93 -13.54 0.98 4.14
CA GLU A 93 -13.12 -0.01 5.14
C GLU A 93 -12.81 0.57 6.54
N LEU A 94 -12.84 1.89 6.71
CA LEU A 94 -12.72 2.52 8.02
C LEU A 94 -14.10 3.05 8.42
N PRO A 95 -14.60 2.80 9.64
CA PRO A 95 -15.78 3.49 10.12
C PRO A 95 -15.46 5.00 10.14
N VAL A 96 -15.96 5.72 9.15
CA VAL A 96 -15.83 7.18 9.12
C VAL A 96 -16.65 7.70 10.27
N ASN A 97 -16.00 8.29 11.28
CA ASN A 97 -16.68 8.97 12.35
C ASN A 97 -17.36 10.22 11.75
N LEU A 98 -18.63 10.08 11.40
CA LEU A 98 -19.42 11.16 10.81
C LEU A 98 -19.48 12.41 11.70
N ALA A 99 -19.22 12.27 13.01
CA ALA A 99 -19.18 13.39 13.95
C ALA A 99 -17.92 14.27 13.80
N GLU A 100 -16.86 13.79 13.16
CA GLU A 100 -15.62 14.53 12.92
C GLU A 100 -15.59 15.25 11.56
N LEU A 101 -16.56 14.97 10.69
CA LEU A 101 -16.67 15.62 9.40
C LEU A 101 -17.23 17.04 9.54
N GLN A 102 -16.53 18.02 8.96
CA GLN A 102 -17.02 19.39 8.86
C GLN A 102 -17.90 19.56 7.63
N ILE A 103 -19.06 20.18 7.82
CA ILE A 103 -19.92 20.65 6.72
C ILE A 103 -19.19 21.82 6.06
N THR A 104 -18.69 21.63 4.84
CA THR A 104 -18.02 22.69 4.07
C THR A 104 -18.98 23.50 3.21
N ASP A 105 -20.15 22.95 2.90
CA ASP A 105 -21.19 23.60 2.12
C ASP A 105 -22.57 23.03 2.50
N SER A 106 -23.62 23.85 2.41
CA SER A 106 -25.00 23.40 2.63
C SER A 106 -25.99 24.32 1.92
N ALA A 107 -27.08 23.76 1.43
CA ALA A 107 -28.17 24.46 0.77
C ALA A 107 -29.53 24.20 1.44
N MET A 108 -30.49 25.09 1.22
CA MET A 108 -31.88 24.91 1.66
C MET A 108 -32.82 24.72 0.47
N TRP A 109 -33.68 23.70 0.56
CA TRP A 109 -34.77 23.48 -0.39
C TRP A 109 -36.05 23.04 0.31
N ARG A 110 -37.14 23.81 0.16
CA ARG A 110 -38.49 23.48 0.69
C ARG A 110 -38.47 22.96 2.14
N ASN A 111 -37.76 23.67 3.01
CA ASN A 111 -37.57 23.37 4.44
C ASN A 111 -36.70 22.14 4.77
N LEU A 112 -35.95 21.62 3.79
CA LEU A 112 -34.91 20.61 4.00
C LEU A 112 -33.53 21.26 3.81
N GLN A 113 -32.60 20.94 4.71
CA GLN A 113 -31.18 21.29 4.56
C GLN A 113 -30.48 20.10 3.88
N ILE A 114 -29.78 20.38 2.78
CA ILE A 114 -29.07 19.39 1.96
C ILE A 114 -27.62 19.80 1.78
#